data_AF-A0A957H7C1-F1
#
_entry.id   AF-A0A957H7C1-F1
#
_cell.length_a   1.000
_cell.length_b   1.000
_cell.length_c   1.000
_cell.angle_alpha   90.00
_cell.angle_beta   90.00
_cell.angle_gamma   90.00
#
_symmetry.space_group_name_H-M   'P 1'
#
loop_
_entity.id
_entity.type
_entity.pdbx_description
1 polymer ?
#
loop_
_entity_poly.entity_id
_entity_poly.type
_entity_poly.pdbx_seq_one_letter_code
_entity_poly.pdbx_strand_id
1 'polypeptide(L)'
;MSRALSLIFDVRVIAVIMQILLIALLFSGASILARNFLNNADRLGDAQFICRDGSVAYRCAYDFMNNEAGFDISDAPLGYENTDPYWWALWNGIANTFRVGIISVIAMTVVGTLTGIARLSNNWLVNKIALAYVEITRNTPILIQLLLFYFTIVLGLPDIREAIQPLGLPIYLSNRGMSLPWPQFMTSASTWIAFIVLGIIQFQVTWMYLGRREERTGRSSNRILWGLAGFFLIAILGWIVSSNVADNEGVLVANRSRIGELDDIERIMLQRAGINHVDDFDELSQERLDELALQICVLRDSSSEANFTNKLRRENIPYEVSRLSSPARATADFVEGDCEMFVAPKSILAAELATLEDPGAHQIVSIPETPVVMAIPRFEGFNVLGGFSMTGEYFALFLGLTFFYAGGFAEVVRAGILSVSKGQSEAARALGLSEGQRLQLIVLPQALQVIIPPMISTYLSLMKDTSLGVALGFQEVYSVGQVLINQSGRAMQIMLVLMIVYLLISIFFSLILNWYNSRILIVER
;
A
#
# COMPACT_ATOMS: atom_id res chain seq x y z
N MET A 1 44.92 46.36 37.31
CA MET A 1 44.21 45.06 37.40
C MET A 1 42.69 45.17 37.21
N SER A 2 42.11 46.35 36.91
CA SER A 2 40.64 46.57 36.86
C SER A 2 40.00 46.53 35.46
N ARG A 3 40.75 46.74 34.36
CA ARG A 3 40.20 46.68 32.98
C ARG A 3 40.10 45.25 32.41
N ALA A 4 40.99 44.35 32.82
CA ALA A 4 40.97 42.96 32.34
C ALA A 4 39.78 42.18 32.92
N LEU A 5 39.43 42.41 34.20
CA LEU A 5 38.25 41.83 34.81
C LEU A 5 36.95 42.38 34.18
N SER A 6 36.88 43.68 33.85
CA SER A 6 35.66 44.23 33.23
C SER A 6 35.41 43.72 31.82
N LEU A 7 36.47 43.34 31.08
CA LEU A 7 36.35 42.69 29.77
C LEU A 7 35.84 41.24 29.89
N ILE A 8 36.24 40.50 30.93
CA ILE A 8 35.82 39.10 31.12
C ILE A 8 34.35 39.00 31.54
N PHE A 9 33.82 40.01 32.25
CA PHE A 9 32.40 40.08 32.62
C PHE A 9 31.53 40.86 31.60
N ASP A 10 32.10 41.28 30.47
CA ASP A 10 31.32 41.88 29.39
C ASP A 10 30.53 40.78 28.67
N VAL A 11 29.21 40.94 28.61
CA VAL A 11 28.27 40.00 27.96
C VAL A 11 28.70 39.70 26.52
N ARG A 12 29.27 40.68 25.81
CA ARG A 12 29.74 40.50 24.42
C ARG A 12 30.95 39.57 24.35
N VAL A 13 31.87 39.70 25.31
CA VAL A 13 33.09 38.88 25.38
C VAL A 13 32.75 37.46 25.82
N ILE A 14 31.86 37.29 26.81
CA ILE A 14 31.35 35.98 27.22
C ILE A 14 30.63 35.28 26.07
N ALA A 15 29.80 35.99 25.29
CA ALA A 15 29.11 35.42 24.14
C ALA A 15 30.09 34.89 23.07
N VAL A 16 31.14 35.66 22.75
CA VAL A 16 32.16 35.23 21.78
C VAL A 16 32.98 34.05 22.33
N ILE A 17 33.37 34.08 23.60
CA ILE A 17 34.09 32.96 24.24
C ILE A 17 33.22 31.69 24.22
N MET A 18 31.92 31.79 24.54
CA MET A 18 30.99 30.66 24.50
C MET A 18 30.79 30.11 23.09
N GLN A 19 30.74 30.97 22.06
CA GLN A 19 30.68 30.54 20.66
C GLN A 19 31.96 29.80 20.25
N ILE A 20 33.14 30.32 20.60
CA ILE A 20 34.42 29.68 20.31
C ILE A 20 34.52 28.33 21.03
N LEU A 21 34.12 28.26 22.31
CA LEU A 21 34.10 27.00 23.07
C LEU A 21 33.13 25.99 22.46
N LEU A 22 31.93 26.42 22.04
CA LEU A 22 30.97 25.55 21.37
C LEU A 22 31.53 25.02 20.04
N ILE A 23 32.14 25.88 19.23
CA ILE A 23 32.77 25.46 17.96
C ILE A 23 33.90 24.47 18.24
N ALA A 24 34.77 24.74 19.23
CA ALA A 24 35.85 23.84 19.61
C ALA A 24 35.32 22.49 20.14
N LEU A 25 34.24 22.50 20.92
CA LEU A 25 33.57 21.29 21.40
C LEU A 25 32.98 20.49 20.23
N LEU A 26 32.30 21.16 19.29
CA LEU A 26 31.72 20.50 18.11
C LEU A 26 32.80 19.91 17.21
N PHE A 27 33.89 20.65 16.94
CA PHE A 27 35.01 20.16 16.12
C PHE A 27 35.77 19.02 16.81
N SER A 28 36.02 19.11 18.11
CA SER A 28 36.68 18.03 18.85
C SER A 28 35.80 16.78 18.91
N GLY A 29 34.50 16.94 19.17
CA GLY A 29 33.52 15.85 19.12
C GLY A 29 33.45 15.20 17.74
N ALA A 30 33.32 16.00 16.68
CA ALA A 30 33.32 15.51 15.30
C ALA A 30 34.63 14.79 14.94
N SER A 31 35.78 15.31 15.38
CA SER A 31 37.08 14.69 15.14
C SER A 31 37.24 13.36 15.91
N ILE A 32 36.73 13.26 17.14
CA ILE A 32 36.71 12.00 17.90
C ILE A 32 35.82 10.97 17.20
N LEU A 33 34.62 11.36 16.78
CA LEU A 33 33.70 10.50 16.04
C LEU A 33 34.31 10.03 14.71
N ALA A 34 34.90 10.96 13.94
CA ALA A 34 35.54 10.65 12.67
C ALA A 34 36.73 9.68 12.84
N ARG A 35 37.59 9.90 13.86
CA ARG A 35 38.69 8.99 14.17
C ARG A 35 38.18 7.61 14.60
N ASN A 36 37.16 7.54 15.45
CA ASN A 36 36.55 6.27 15.84
C ASN A 36 35.94 5.54 14.64
N PHE A 37 35.25 6.27 13.75
CA PHE A 37 34.68 5.72 12.53
C PHE A 37 35.77 5.17 11.61
N LEU A 38 36.81 5.96 11.30
CA LEU A 38 37.89 5.55 10.42
C LEU A 38 38.66 4.36 10.99
N ASN A 39 38.99 4.37 12.28
CA ASN A 39 39.68 3.25 12.93
C ASN A 39 38.85 1.95 12.92
N ASN A 40 37.53 2.04 13.09
CA ASN A 40 36.65 0.88 12.97
C ASN A 40 36.46 0.45 11.52
N ALA A 41 36.39 1.40 10.58
CA ALA A 41 36.29 1.14 9.16
C ALA A 41 37.55 0.46 8.62
N ASP A 42 38.74 0.83 9.09
CA ASP A 42 39.99 0.16 8.71
C ASP A 42 40.03 -1.28 9.27
N ARG A 43 39.60 -1.48 10.53
CA ARG A 43 39.51 -2.82 11.14
C ARG A 43 38.49 -3.74 10.47
N LEU A 44 37.39 -3.18 9.97
CA LEU A 44 36.34 -3.91 9.25
C LEU A 44 36.64 -4.03 7.74
N GLY A 45 37.37 -3.07 7.18
CA GLY A 45 37.57 -2.84 5.75
C GLY A 45 38.38 -3.92 5.05
N ASP A 46 39.39 -4.50 5.71
CA ASP A 46 40.18 -5.59 5.12
C ASP A 46 39.35 -6.86 4.84
N ALA A 47 38.26 -7.10 5.58
CA ALA A 47 37.35 -8.23 5.36
C ALA A 47 36.12 -7.85 4.51
N GLN A 48 35.78 -6.55 4.41
CA GLN A 48 34.49 -6.08 3.88
C GLN A 48 34.47 -5.65 2.41
N PHE A 49 35.62 -5.45 1.76
CA PHE A 49 35.72 -4.97 0.36
C PHE A 49 36.39 -5.96 -0.61
N ILE A 50 36.35 -7.26 -0.28
CA ILE A 50 36.95 -8.32 -1.12
C ILE A 50 36.01 -8.68 -2.29
N CYS A 51 36.52 -8.57 -3.51
CA CYS A 51 35.90 -9.01 -4.75
C CYS A 51 35.89 -10.54 -4.87
N ARG A 52 35.07 -11.08 -5.78
CA ARG A 52 34.99 -12.53 -6.07
C ARG A 52 36.33 -13.15 -6.51
N ASP A 53 37.27 -12.34 -7.01
CA ASP A 53 38.63 -12.73 -7.40
C ASP A 53 39.68 -12.63 -6.26
N GLY A 54 39.27 -12.24 -5.05
CA GLY A 54 40.15 -12.05 -3.89
C GLY A 54 40.85 -10.68 -3.82
N SER A 55 40.62 -9.79 -4.79
CA SER A 55 41.16 -8.42 -4.75
C SER A 55 40.34 -7.50 -3.84
N VAL A 56 40.96 -6.49 -3.24
CA VAL A 56 40.27 -5.48 -2.43
C VAL A 56 40.02 -4.25 -3.30
N ALA A 57 38.76 -4.00 -3.67
CA ALA A 57 38.40 -2.84 -4.48
C ALA A 57 37.04 -2.26 -4.05
N TYR A 58 36.98 -0.93 -3.95
CA TYR A 58 35.73 -0.19 -3.66
C TYR A 58 34.60 -0.48 -4.66
N ARG A 59 34.95 -0.88 -5.90
CA ARG A 59 33.97 -1.25 -6.93
C ARG A 59 33.17 -2.51 -6.56
N CYS A 60 33.74 -3.41 -5.75
CA CYS A 60 33.10 -4.66 -5.35
C CYS A 60 32.38 -4.55 -4.00
N ALA A 61 32.34 -3.37 -3.38
CA ALA A 61 31.72 -3.15 -2.07
C ALA A 61 30.28 -3.68 -1.97
N TYR A 62 29.55 -3.66 -3.10
CA TYR A 62 28.15 -4.06 -3.21
C TYR A 62 27.95 -5.27 -4.12
N ASP A 63 29.01 -6.00 -4.50
CA ASP A 63 28.88 -7.19 -5.36
C ASP A 63 28.01 -8.28 -4.71
N PHE A 64 28.09 -8.38 -3.38
CA PHE A 64 27.26 -9.28 -2.59
C PHE A 64 25.75 -9.06 -2.80
N MET A 65 25.30 -7.87 -3.22
CA MET A 65 23.88 -7.58 -3.45
C MET A 65 23.24 -8.45 -4.53
N ASN A 66 24.05 -9.02 -5.43
CA ASN A 66 23.58 -9.93 -6.49
C ASN A 66 23.51 -11.40 -6.04
N ASN A 67 23.91 -11.70 -4.80
CA ASN A 67 23.81 -13.06 -4.26
C ASN A 67 22.35 -13.38 -3.94
N GLU A 68 21.99 -14.65 -4.11
CA GLU A 68 20.69 -15.20 -3.75
C GLU A 68 20.41 -14.97 -2.27
N ALA A 69 19.17 -14.55 -1.96
CA ALA A 69 18.81 -14.10 -0.64
C ALA A 69 18.68 -15.25 0.38
N GLY A 70 18.10 -16.37 -0.02
CA GLY A 70 17.98 -17.57 0.82
C GLY A 70 17.08 -17.41 2.06
N PHE A 71 16.21 -16.41 2.09
CA PHE A 71 15.16 -16.24 3.10
C PHE A 71 13.84 -15.85 2.45
N ASP A 72 12.72 -16.18 3.09
CA ASP A 72 11.39 -15.83 2.58
C ASP A 72 10.91 -14.48 3.12
N ILE A 73 10.17 -13.74 2.28
CA ILE A 73 9.45 -12.54 2.67
C ILE A 73 7.95 -12.86 2.72
N SER A 74 7.35 -12.81 3.92
CA SER A 74 5.95 -13.15 4.17
C SER A 74 4.95 -12.25 3.43
N ASP A 75 5.27 -10.96 3.27
CA ASP A 75 4.47 -10.00 2.51
C ASP A 75 5.34 -9.35 1.43
N ALA A 76 5.23 -9.83 0.18
CA ALA A 76 6.07 -9.40 -0.94
C ALA A 76 5.22 -8.73 -2.03
N PRO A 77 4.98 -7.40 -1.95
CA PRO A 77 4.06 -6.71 -2.86
C PRO A 77 4.55 -6.64 -4.31
N LEU A 78 5.83 -6.88 -4.57
CA LEU A 78 6.41 -6.87 -5.92
C LEU A 78 6.68 -8.28 -6.47
N GLY A 79 6.29 -9.33 -5.77
CA GLY A 79 6.71 -10.71 -6.06
C GLY A 79 8.15 -10.93 -5.61
N TYR A 80 8.39 -12.00 -4.86
CA TYR A 80 9.71 -12.34 -4.32
C TYR A 80 9.82 -13.85 -4.09
N GLU A 81 10.93 -14.41 -4.52
CA GLU A 81 11.35 -15.77 -4.23
C GLU A 81 12.67 -15.76 -3.46
N ASN A 82 12.94 -16.80 -2.66
CA ASN A 82 14.18 -16.88 -1.90
C ASN A 82 15.44 -17.05 -2.76
N THR A 83 15.31 -17.41 -4.03
CA THR A 83 16.39 -17.42 -5.02
C THR A 83 16.68 -16.04 -5.62
N ASP A 84 15.81 -15.04 -5.37
CA ASP A 84 16.03 -13.69 -5.86
C ASP A 84 17.23 -13.03 -5.16
N PRO A 85 17.87 -12.05 -5.83
CA PRO A 85 19.03 -11.37 -5.27
C PRO A 85 18.67 -10.43 -4.11
N TYR A 86 19.62 -10.17 -3.20
CA TYR A 86 19.43 -9.27 -2.06
C TYR A 86 18.91 -7.87 -2.42
N TRP A 87 19.31 -7.30 -3.57
CA TRP A 87 18.80 -5.99 -3.98
C TRP A 87 17.29 -6.00 -4.27
N TRP A 88 16.76 -7.14 -4.76
CA TRP A 88 15.33 -7.32 -5.00
C TRP A 88 14.56 -7.50 -3.69
N ALA A 89 15.14 -8.21 -2.72
CA ALA A 89 14.61 -8.30 -1.36
C ALA A 89 14.47 -6.91 -0.71
N LEU A 90 15.51 -6.07 -0.82
CA LEU A 90 15.47 -4.69 -0.32
C LEU A 90 14.39 -3.86 -1.03
N TRP A 91 14.18 -4.06 -2.32
CA TRP A 91 13.16 -3.34 -3.08
C TRP A 91 11.74 -3.70 -2.63
N ASN A 92 11.49 -4.99 -2.33
CA ASN A 92 10.26 -5.44 -1.69
C ASN A 92 10.08 -4.81 -0.29
N GLY A 93 11.17 -4.74 0.51
CA GLY A 93 11.16 -4.03 1.79
C GLY A 93 10.79 -2.55 1.66
N ILE A 94 11.34 -1.84 0.65
CA ILE A 94 11.01 -0.44 0.34
C ILE A 94 9.52 -0.32 -0.03
N ALA A 95 9.02 -1.21 -0.88
CA ALA A 95 7.62 -1.22 -1.28
C ALA A 95 6.69 -1.41 -0.07
N ASN A 96 7.05 -2.28 0.87
CA ASN A 96 6.34 -2.44 2.14
C ASN A 96 6.36 -1.18 3.01
N THR A 97 7.52 -0.51 3.13
CA THR A 97 7.64 0.78 3.83
C THR A 97 6.69 1.83 3.25
N PHE A 98 6.63 1.95 1.92
CA PHE A 98 5.70 2.87 1.27
C PHE A 98 4.24 2.45 1.43
N ARG A 99 3.94 1.15 1.30
CA ARG A 99 2.58 0.61 1.42
C ARG A 99 2.00 0.90 2.81
N VAL A 100 2.71 0.57 3.88
CA VAL A 100 2.23 0.84 5.25
C VAL A 100 2.23 2.34 5.55
N GLY A 101 3.26 3.07 5.12
CA GLY A 101 3.39 4.50 5.38
C GLY A 101 2.28 5.34 4.75
N ILE A 102 2.03 5.16 3.44
CA ILE A 102 1.00 5.91 2.71
C ILE A 102 -0.40 5.63 3.26
N ILE A 103 -0.73 4.35 3.48
CA ILE A 103 -2.04 3.95 3.98
C ILE A 103 -2.24 4.49 5.41
N SER A 104 -1.20 4.45 6.25
CA SER A 104 -1.26 5.04 7.60
C SER A 104 -1.39 6.56 7.58
N VAL A 105 -0.71 7.28 6.67
CA VAL A 105 -0.86 8.75 6.52
C VAL A 105 -2.29 9.12 6.16
N ILE A 106 -2.92 8.39 5.23
CA ILE A 106 -4.31 8.63 4.84
C ILE A 106 -5.24 8.36 6.04
N ALA A 107 -5.11 7.19 6.66
CA ALA A 107 -5.97 6.80 7.78
C ALA A 107 -5.81 7.74 8.98
N MET A 108 -4.58 8.11 9.35
CA MET A 108 -4.33 8.98 10.50
C MET A 108 -4.77 10.43 10.27
N THR A 109 -4.80 10.89 9.01
CA THR A 109 -5.38 12.18 8.65
C THR A 109 -6.88 12.18 8.87
N VAL A 110 -7.57 11.10 8.49
CA VAL A 110 -9.02 10.93 8.73
C VAL A 110 -9.31 10.87 10.23
N VAL A 111 -8.68 9.93 10.95
CA VAL A 111 -8.91 9.72 12.39
C VAL A 111 -8.52 10.96 13.20
N GLY A 112 -7.38 11.58 12.88
CA GLY A 112 -6.91 12.76 13.60
C GLY A 112 -7.75 14.01 13.32
N THR A 113 -8.24 14.20 12.10
CA THR A 113 -9.18 15.31 11.79
C THR A 113 -10.50 15.12 12.54
N LEU A 114 -11.09 13.92 12.48
CA LEU A 114 -12.33 13.60 13.20
C LEU A 114 -12.16 13.80 14.70
N THR A 115 -11.05 13.32 15.27
CA THR A 115 -10.72 13.52 16.69
C THR A 115 -10.51 14.99 17.02
N GLY A 116 -9.81 15.75 16.18
CA GLY A 116 -9.57 17.18 16.38
C GLY A 116 -10.88 17.98 16.42
N ILE A 117 -11.81 17.66 15.51
CA ILE A 117 -13.17 18.25 15.49
C ILE A 117 -13.97 17.80 16.72
N ALA A 118 -13.92 16.52 17.08
CA ALA A 118 -14.59 15.98 18.26
C ALA A 118 -14.17 16.71 19.55
N ARG A 119 -12.90 17.12 19.65
CA ARG A 119 -12.37 17.92 20.76
C ARG A 119 -12.86 19.37 20.79
N LEU A 120 -13.41 19.89 19.70
CA LEU A 120 -14.07 21.20 19.67
C LEU A 120 -15.58 21.10 19.89
N SER A 121 -16.12 19.89 19.98
CA SER A 121 -17.55 19.68 20.20
C SER A 121 -17.98 20.22 21.55
N ASN A 122 -19.15 20.88 21.58
CA ASN A 122 -19.81 21.29 22.82
C ASN A 122 -20.35 20.09 23.62
N ASN A 123 -20.43 18.90 23.01
CA ASN A 123 -20.85 17.69 23.70
C ASN A 123 -19.73 17.20 24.63
N TRP A 124 -20.01 17.23 25.94
CA TRP A 124 -19.06 16.83 26.99
C TRP A 124 -18.50 15.42 26.78
N LEU A 125 -19.33 14.44 26.43
CA LEU A 125 -18.89 13.05 26.29
C LEU A 125 -17.92 12.90 25.12
N VAL A 126 -18.29 13.46 23.96
CA VAL A 126 -17.45 13.43 22.75
C VAL A 126 -16.11 14.12 22.98
N ASN A 127 -16.15 15.30 23.61
CA ASN A 127 -14.94 16.06 23.95
C ASN A 127 -14.03 15.27 24.92
N LYS A 128 -14.61 14.66 25.97
CA LYS A 128 -13.85 13.92 26.99
C LYS A 128 -13.27 12.61 26.47
N ILE A 129 -14.02 11.85 25.66
CA ILE A 129 -13.49 10.63 25.03
C ILE A 129 -12.33 10.97 24.09
N ALA A 130 -12.50 12.01 23.26
CA ALA A 130 -11.44 12.43 22.35
C ALA A 130 -10.22 13.00 23.09
N LEU A 131 -10.42 13.68 24.23
CA LEU A 131 -9.34 14.12 25.11
C LEU A 131 -8.59 12.93 25.73
N ALA A 132 -9.30 11.94 26.26
CA ALA A 132 -8.68 10.74 26.84
C ALA A 132 -7.86 9.97 25.80
N TYR A 133 -8.39 9.78 24.60
CA TYR A 133 -7.66 9.16 23.50
C TYR A 133 -6.36 9.92 23.18
N VAL A 134 -6.43 11.24 22.97
CA VAL A 134 -5.24 12.07 22.66
C VAL A 134 -4.22 12.04 23.81
N GLU A 135 -4.65 12.08 25.06
CA GLU A 135 -3.76 12.00 26.22
C GLU A 135 -3.07 10.64 26.29
N ILE A 136 -3.79 9.53 26.06
CA ILE A 136 -3.20 8.19 26.06
C ILE A 136 -2.16 8.06 24.96
N THR A 137 -2.50 8.45 23.73
CA THR A 137 -1.60 8.25 22.58
C THR A 137 -0.34 9.09 22.68
N ARG A 138 -0.43 10.31 23.25
CA ARG A 138 0.71 11.22 23.35
C ARG A 138 1.62 10.91 24.53
N ASN A 139 1.10 10.28 25.59
CA ASN A 139 1.86 10.01 26.81
C ASN A 139 2.39 8.58 26.91
N THR A 140 2.16 7.74 25.90
CA THR A 140 2.68 6.37 25.86
C THR A 140 3.65 6.18 24.69
N PRO A 141 4.79 5.47 24.88
CA PRO A 141 5.73 5.21 23.80
C PRO A 141 5.10 4.46 22.62
N ILE A 142 5.40 4.88 21.40
CA ILE A 142 4.86 4.29 20.18
C ILE A 142 5.14 2.78 20.10
N LEU A 143 6.35 2.33 20.44
CA LEU A 143 6.71 0.91 20.42
C LEU A 143 5.80 0.05 21.32
N ILE A 144 5.45 0.55 22.51
CA ILE A 144 4.54 -0.16 23.42
C ILE A 144 3.14 -0.22 22.82
N GLN A 145 2.67 0.85 22.18
CA GLN A 145 1.39 0.83 21.48
C GLN A 145 1.40 -0.18 20.34
N LEU A 146 2.43 -0.21 19.50
CA LEU A 146 2.56 -1.19 18.41
C LEU A 146 2.44 -2.63 18.93
N LEU A 147 3.18 -2.95 20.01
CA LEU A 147 3.12 -4.27 20.65
C LEU A 147 1.74 -4.55 21.24
N LEU A 148 1.08 -3.56 21.85
CA LEU A 148 -0.28 -3.72 22.37
C LEU A 148 -1.27 -4.03 21.23
N PHE A 149 -1.20 -3.29 20.12
CA PHE A 149 -2.04 -3.55 18.95
C PHE A 149 -1.82 -4.98 18.42
N TYR A 150 -0.57 -5.44 18.36
CA TYR A 150 -0.28 -6.80 17.92
C TYR A 150 -0.79 -7.86 18.90
N PHE A 151 -0.34 -7.84 20.16
CA PHE A 151 -0.66 -8.90 21.13
C PHE A 151 -2.12 -8.88 21.60
N THR A 152 -2.75 -7.71 21.67
CA THR A 152 -4.12 -7.58 22.22
C THR A 152 -5.17 -7.58 21.12
N ILE A 153 -4.94 -6.82 20.04
CA ILE A 153 -5.94 -6.70 18.97
C ILE A 153 -5.76 -7.81 17.96
N VAL A 154 -4.58 -7.96 17.35
CA VAL A 154 -4.39 -8.93 16.26
C VAL A 154 -4.45 -10.37 16.78
N LEU A 155 -3.66 -10.71 17.80
CA LEU A 155 -3.71 -12.08 18.37
C LEU A 155 -5.00 -12.35 19.17
N GLY A 156 -5.75 -11.32 19.54
CA GLY A 156 -7.06 -11.46 20.17
C GLY A 156 -8.21 -11.70 19.18
N LEU A 157 -7.97 -11.55 17.87
CA LEU A 157 -8.93 -11.94 16.83
C LEU A 157 -9.05 -13.47 16.76
N PRO A 158 -10.21 -13.99 16.30
CA PRO A 158 -10.40 -15.43 16.18
C PRO A 158 -9.44 -16.06 15.17
N ASP A 159 -9.26 -17.37 15.33
CA ASP A 159 -8.49 -18.18 14.38
C ASP A 159 -9.09 -18.11 12.98
N ILE A 160 -8.24 -18.35 11.97
CA ILE A 160 -8.62 -18.23 10.56
C ILE A 160 -9.83 -19.06 10.14
N ARG A 161 -10.12 -20.16 10.85
CA ARG A 161 -11.30 -21.02 10.59
C ARG A 161 -12.62 -20.38 11.01
N GLU A 162 -12.58 -19.46 11.97
CA GLU A 162 -13.74 -18.75 12.52
C GLU A 162 -13.65 -17.24 12.23
N ALA A 163 -12.98 -16.88 11.14
CA ALA A 163 -12.73 -15.50 10.77
C ALA A 163 -14.04 -14.70 10.70
N ILE A 164 -14.03 -13.51 11.29
CA ILE A 164 -15.20 -12.63 11.34
C ILE A 164 -15.40 -12.02 9.96
N GLN A 165 -16.63 -12.09 9.46
CA GLN A 165 -17.10 -11.36 8.28
C GLN A 165 -17.92 -10.14 8.70
N PRO A 166 -17.36 -8.92 8.70
CA PRO A 166 -18.11 -7.73 9.08
C PRO A 166 -19.23 -7.47 8.08
N LEU A 167 -20.46 -7.29 8.58
CA LEU A 167 -21.62 -6.86 7.80
C LEU A 167 -21.99 -7.79 6.62
N GLY A 168 -21.54 -9.06 6.65
CA GLY A 168 -21.73 -10.01 5.55
C GLY A 168 -20.96 -9.63 4.26
N LEU A 169 -20.02 -8.68 4.36
CA LEU A 169 -19.14 -8.33 3.25
C LEU A 169 -18.02 -9.39 3.16
N PRO A 170 -17.45 -9.62 1.96
CA PRO A 170 -16.33 -10.55 1.77
C PRO A 170 -15.00 -9.96 2.28
N ILE A 171 -15.00 -9.54 3.54
CA ILE A 171 -13.87 -9.03 4.29
C ILE A 171 -13.67 -10.02 5.43
N TYR A 172 -12.47 -10.56 5.58
CA TYR A 172 -12.15 -11.55 6.60
C TYR A 172 -11.16 -10.97 7.59
N LEU A 173 -11.50 -11.00 8.87
CA LEU A 173 -10.62 -10.63 9.98
C LEU A 173 -10.30 -11.88 10.80
N SER A 174 -9.01 -12.13 10.97
CA SER A 174 -8.48 -13.26 11.75
C SER A 174 -7.20 -12.86 12.47
N ASN A 175 -6.70 -13.74 13.34
CA ASN A 175 -5.38 -13.60 13.94
C ASN A 175 -4.21 -13.58 12.94
N ARG A 176 -4.43 -13.96 11.68
CA ARG A 176 -3.44 -13.85 10.59
C ARG A 176 -3.50 -12.50 9.86
N GLY A 177 -4.40 -11.61 10.26
CA GLY A 177 -4.57 -10.28 9.69
C GLY A 177 -5.92 -10.09 9.00
N MET A 178 -5.96 -9.23 7.99
CA MET A 178 -7.19 -8.80 7.32
C MET A 178 -7.10 -9.05 5.82
N SER A 179 -8.12 -9.69 5.25
CA SER A 179 -8.22 -9.88 3.80
C SER A 179 -9.46 -9.17 3.27
N LEU A 180 -9.29 -8.35 2.24
CA LEU A 180 -10.36 -7.56 1.62
C LEU A 180 -10.38 -7.73 0.10
N PRO A 181 -11.54 -7.53 -0.55
CA PRO A 181 -11.63 -7.60 -2.00
C PRO A 181 -10.75 -6.53 -2.65
N TRP A 182 -10.00 -6.92 -3.68
CA TRP A 182 -9.05 -6.02 -4.33
C TRP A 182 -9.25 -5.98 -5.85
N PRO A 183 -9.22 -4.79 -6.47
CA PRO A 183 -9.26 -4.69 -7.91
C PRO A 183 -7.98 -5.29 -8.52
N GLN A 184 -8.15 -6.33 -9.33
CA GLN A 184 -7.11 -6.85 -10.20
C GLN A 184 -7.29 -6.29 -11.60
N PHE A 185 -6.19 -5.81 -12.17
CA PHE A 185 -6.14 -5.25 -13.51
C PHE A 185 -5.84 -6.35 -14.51
N MET A 186 -6.73 -6.50 -15.49
CA MET A 186 -6.62 -7.48 -16.55
C MET A 186 -5.76 -6.97 -17.71
N THR A 187 -5.44 -7.81 -18.69
CA THR A 187 -4.70 -7.38 -19.89
C THR A 187 -5.43 -6.26 -20.64
N SER A 188 -6.76 -6.36 -20.71
CA SER A 188 -7.67 -5.32 -21.22
C SER A 188 -7.60 -3.98 -20.49
N ALA A 189 -7.10 -3.95 -19.24
CA ALA A 189 -6.97 -2.72 -18.46
C ALA A 189 -6.10 -1.67 -19.15
N SER A 190 -5.08 -2.09 -19.90
CA SER A 190 -4.18 -1.17 -20.64
C SER A 190 -4.94 -0.27 -21.61
N THR A 191 -5.89 -0.84 -22.36
CA THR A 191 -6.75 -0.10 -23.28
C THR A 191 -7.68 0.84 -22.51
N TRP A 192 -8.27 0.38 -21.41
CA TRP A 192 -9.13 1.19 -20.56
C TRP A 192 -8.37 2.37 -19.92
N ILE A 193 -7.14 2.15 -19.45
CA ILE A 193 -6.26 3.20 -18.90
C ILE A 193 -5.99 4.29 -19.94
N ALA A 194 -5.82 3.94 -21.22
CA ALA A 194 -5.68 4.94 -22.28
C ALA A 194 -6.92 5.85 -22.39
N PHE A 195 -8.14 5.29 -22.28
CA PHE A 195 -9.37 6.09 -22.21
C PHE A 195 -9.45 6.94 -20.95
N ILE A 196 -9.00 6.44 -19.79
CA ILE A 196 -8.91 7.24 -18.56
C ILE A 196 -7.98 8.44 -18.78
N VAL A 197 -6.81 8.24 -19.42
CA VAL A 197 -5.88 9.34 -19.75
C VAL A 197 -6.52 10.34 -20.71
N LEU A 198 -7.22 9.88 -21.75
CA LEU A 198 -7.98 10.76 -22.65
C LEU A 198 -9.08 11.52 -21.92
N GLY A 199 -9.76 10.88 -20.97
CA GLY A 199 -10.73 11.51 -20.08
C GLY A 199 -10.10 12.61 -19.24
N ILE A 200 -8.92 12.37 -18.66
CA ILE A 200 -8.18 13.38 -17.88
C ILE A 200 -7.81 14.56 -18.79
N ILE A 201 -7.33 14.31 -20.00
CA ILE A 201 -7.00 15.36 -20.97
C ILE A 201 -8.27 16.16 -21.32
N GLN A 202 -9.38 15.49 -21.61
CA GLN A 202 -10.66 16.14 -21.88
C GLN A 202 -11.15 16.98 -20.69
N PHE A 203 -11.02 16.46 -19.46
CA PHE A 203 -11.35 17.18 -18.24
C PHE A 203 -10.52 18.46 -18.14
N GLN A 204 -9.19 18.36 -18.31
CA GLN A 204 -8.28 19.51 -18.23
C GLN A 204 -8.56 20.55 -19.33
N VAL A 205 -8.82 20.12 -20.56
CA VAL A 205 -9.19 21.00 -21.67
C VAL A 205 -10.51 21.73 -21.38
N THR A 206 -11.52 21.00 -20.89
CA THR A 206 -12.83 21.58 -20.55
C THR A 206 -12.72 22.56 -19.39
N TRP A 207 -11.93 22.22 -18.37
CA TRP A 207 -11.62 23.09 -17.24
C TRP A 207 -10.96 24.40 -17.70
N MET A 208 -9.91 24.30 -18.54
CA MET A 208 -9.21 25.47 -19.08
C MET A 208 -10.10 26.31 -19.99
N TYR A 209 -10.90 25.68 -20.85
CA TYR A 209 -11.78 26.38 -21.78
C TYR A 209 -12.91 27.12 -21.05
N LEU A 210 -13.61 26.45 -20.14
CA LEU A 210 -14.69 27.05 -19.36
C LEU A 210 -14.17 28.11 -18.40
N GLY A 211 -12.99 27.92 -17.80
CA GLY A 211 -12.33 28.95 -16.98
C GLY A 211 -12.02 30.23 -17.77
N ARG A 212 -11.41 30.10 -18.96
CA ARG A 212 -11.16 31.26 -19.84
C ARG A 212 -12.44 31.93 -20.32
N ARG A 213 -13.52 31.16 -20.52
CA ARG A 213 -14.83 31.71 -20.88
C ARG A 213 -15.45 32.49 -19.72
N GLU A 214 -15.37 31.96 -18.51
CA GLU A 214 -15.87 32.61 -17.29
C GLU A 214 -15.15 33.95 -17.05
N GLU A 215 -13.82 33.99 -17.23
CA GLU A 215 -13.03 35.23 -17.18
C GLU A 215 -13.46 36.27 -18.22
N ARG A 216 -13.78 35.85 -19.45
CA ARG A 216 -14.19 36.75 -20.56
C ARG A 216 -15.64 37.22 -20.47
N THR A 217 -16.53 36.36 -19.99
CA THR A 217 -17.99 36.58 -20.05
C THR A 217 -18.61 36.94 -18.70
N GLY A 218 -17.88 36.77 -17.60
CA GLY A 218 -18.36 37.02 -16.24
C GLY A 218 -19.50 36.11 -15.77
N ARG A 219 -19.89 35.10 -16.56
CA ARG A 219 -20.93 34.13 -16.20
C ARG A 219 -20.29 32.88 -15.65
N SER A 220 -20.61 32.56 -14.41
CA SER A 220 -20.15 31.32 -13.78
C SER A 220 -20.66 30.11 -14.56
N SER A 221 -19.73 29.18 -14.83
CA SER A 221 -20.04 27.91 -15.47
C SER A 221 -19.63 26.79 -14.53
N ASN A 222 -20.45 25.74 -14.42
CA ASN A 222 -20.13 24.59 -13.58
C ASN A 222 -19.03 23.72 -14.23
N ARG A 223 -17.79 24.21 -14.22
CA ARG A 223 -16.60 23.59 -14.81
C ARG A 223 -16.34 22.17 -14.31
N ILE A 224 -16.56 21.92 -13.02
CA ILE A 224 -16.39 20.59 -12.40
C ILE A 224 -17.39 19.62 -13.02
N LEU A 225 -18.66 20.00 -13.10
CA LEU A 225 -19.73 19.12 -13.58
C LEU A 225 -19.51 18.72 -15.03
N TRP A 226 -19.24 19.68 -15.92
CA TRP A 226 -19.00 19.38 -17.34
C TRP A 226 -17.69 18.65 -17.60
N GLY A 227 -16.65 18.94 -16.81
CA GLY A 227 -15.41 18.16 -16.83
C GLY A 227 -15.66 16.71 -16.44
N LEU A 228 -16.31 16.47 -15.29
CA LEU A 228 -16.60 15.13 -14.79
C LEU A 228 -17.54 14.37 -15.72
N ALA A 229 -18.59 15.01 -16.25
CA ALA A 229 -19.52 14.38 -17.17
C ALA A 229 -18.81 13.85 -18.43
N GLY A 230 -17.91 14.66 -19.03
CA GLY A 230 -17.10 14.21 -20.16
C GLY A 230 -16.11 13.12 -19.80
N PHE A 231 -15.45 13.22 -18.63
CA PHE A 231 -14.52 12.21 -18.14
C PHE A 231 -15.20 10.85 -17.97
N PHE A 232 -16.34 10.81 -17.29
CA PHE A 232 -17.08 9.56 -17.07
C PHE A 232 -17.65 9.00 -18.38
N LEU A 233 -18.09 9.85 -19.30
CA LEU A 233 -18.54 9.38 -20.62
C LEU A 233 -17.40 8.68 -21.37
N ILE A 234 -16.19 9.26 -21.39
CA ILE A 234 -15.02 8.65 -22.02
C ILE A 234 -14.60 7.37 -21.28
N ALA A 235 -14.63 7.37 -19.95
CA ALA A 235 -14.28 6.20 -19.15
C ALA A 235 -15.24 5.02 -19.36
N ILE A 236 -16.55 5.28 -19.48
CA ILE A 236 -17.58 4.28 -19.77
C ILE A 236 -17.45 3.76 -21.20
N LEU A 237 -17.22 4.64 -22.18
CA LEU A 237 -16.93 4.21 -23.55
C LEU A 237 -15.68 3.33 -23.60
N GLY A 238 -14.63 3.73 -22.88
CA GLY A 238 -13.42 2.94 -22.74
C GLY A 238 -13.67 1.58 -22.12
N TRP A 239 -14.53 1.49 -21.10
CA TRP A 239 -14.91 0.22 -20.48
C TRP A 239 -15.54 -0.71 -21.52
N ILE A 240 -16.57 -0.23 -22.23
CA ILE A 240 -17.28 -1.00 -23.26
C ILE A 240 -16.31 -1.43 -24.37
N VAL A 241 -15.46 -0.53 -24.87
CA VAL A 241 -14.49 -0.88 -25.91
C VAL A 241 -13.49 -1.92 -25.39
N SER A 242 -12.92 -1.70 -24.21
CA SER A 242 -11.95 -2.61 -23.61
C SER A 242 -12.52 -4.00 -23.37
N SER A 243 -13.78 -4.12 -22.92
CA SER A 243 -14.41 -5.42 -22.68
C SER A 243 -14.78 -6.17 -23.95
N ASN A 244 -14.98 -5.48 -25.08
CA ASN A 244 -15.35 -6.10 -26.36
C ASN A 244 -14.14 -6.42 -27.25
N VAL A 245 -13.04 -5.68 -27.10
CA VAL A 245 -11.80 -5.88 -27.88
C VAL A 245 -10.94 -6.99 -27.28
N ALA A 246 -11.18 -7.31 -26.02
CA ALA A 246 -10.27 -8.12 -25.24
C ALA A 246 -10.65 -9.60 -25.28
N ASP A 247 -9.79 -10.38 -25.93
CA ASP A 247 -9.90 -11.82 -26.09
C ASP A 247 -8.57 -12.50 -25.69
N ASN A 248 -7.89 -11.96 -24.68
CA ASN A 248 -6.53 -12.38 -24.33
C ASN A 248 -6.48 -13.54 -23.33
N GLU A 249 -7.60 -13.88 -22.70
CA GLU A 249 -7.67 -14.97 -21.73
C GLU A 249 -8.43 -16.17 -22.26
N GLY A 250 -7.99 -17.36 -21.85
CA GLY A 250 -8.66 -18.58 -22.21
C GLY A 250 -8.46 -19.70 -21.20
N VAL A 251 -9.20 -20.78 -21.43
CA VAL A 251 -9.04 -22.05 -20.76
C VAL A 251 -8.71 -23.09 -21.80
N LEU A 252 -7.66 -23.85 -21.57
CA LEU A 252 -7.35 -25.05 -22.34
C LEU A 252 -8.14 -26.21 -21.76
N VAL A 253 -8.94 -26.85 -22.60
CA VAL A 253 -9.82 -27.96 -22.24
C VAL A 253 -9.62 -29.11 -23.24
N ALA A 254 -9.76 -30.35 -22.78
CA ALA A 254 -9.77 -31.51 -23.67
C ALA A 254 -11.04 -31.48 -24.55
N ASN A 255 -10.91 -31.60 -25.87
CA ASN A 255 -11.99 -31.58 -26.86
C ASN A 255 -13.04 -32.70 -26.60
N ARG A 256 -12.61 -33.82 -25.99
CA ARG A 256 -13.52 -34.90 -25.55
C ARG A 256 -14.57 -34.47 -24.52
N SER A 257 -14.35 -33.36 -23.81
CA SER A 257 -15.28 -32.81 -22.81
C SER A 257 -16.52 -32.14 -23.42
N ARG A 258 -16.55 -31.88 -24.74
CA ARG A 258 -17.61 -31.13 -25.46
C ARG A 258 -17.86 -29.71 -24.93
N ILE A 259 -16.88 -29.09 -24.28
CA ILE A 259 -16.98 -27.69 -23.83
C ILE A 259 -16.66 -26.78 -25.02
N GLY A 260 -17.70 -26.22 -25.65
CA GLY A 260 -17.57 -25.25 -26.75
C GLY A 260 -17.63 -23.81 -26.26
N GLU A 261 -18.45 -23.57 -25.23
CA GLU A 261 -18.59 -22.30 -24.54
C GLU A 261 -18.45 -22.50 -23.03
N LEU A 262 -18.06 -21.45 -22.30
CA LEU A 262 -17.89 -21.54 -20.85
C LEU A 262 -19.20 -21.90 -20.12
N ASP A 263 -20.34 -21.61 -20.73
CA ASP A 263 -21.67 -21.92 -20.20
C ASP A 263 -22.04 -23.41 -20.35
N ASP A 264 -21.21 -24.20 -21.05
CA ASP A 264 -21.34 -25.67 -21.08
C ASP A 264 -20.81 -26.31 -19.79
N ILE A 265 -19.93 -25.63 -19.04
CA ILE A 265 -19.35 -26.12 -17.78
C ILE A 265 -20.46 -26.37 -16.75
N GLU A 266 -21.41 -25.45 -16.63
CA GLU A 266 -22.54 -25.59 -15.71
C GLU A 266 -23.33 -26.87 -15.99
N ARG A 267 -23.69 -27.11 -17.26
CA ARG A 267 -24.48 -28.29 -17.66
C ARG A 267 -23.75 -29.60 -17.37
N ILE A 268 -22.44 -29.63 -17.62
CA ILE A 268 -21.60 -30.80 -17.34
C ILE A 268 -21.53 -31.05 -15.84
N MET A 269 -21.37 -30.00 -15.03
CA MET A 269 -21.30 -30.11 -13.57
C MET A 269 -22.62 -30.55 -12.96
N LEU A 270 -23.76 -29.99 -13.42
CA LEU A 270 -25.10 -30.43 -13.02
C LEU A 270 -25.33 -31.91 -13.35
N GLN A 271 -24.90 -32.35 -14.53
CA GLN A 271 -24.98 -33.76 -14.93
C GLN A 271 -24.08 -34.67 -14.09
N ARG A 272 -22.87 -34.23 -13.73
CA ARG A 272 -21.92 -34.97 -12.89
C ARG A 272 -22.42 -35.10 -11.45
N ALA A 273 -23.02 -34.03 -10.92
CA ALA A 273 -23.61 -33.99 -9.58
C ALA A 273 -24.97 -34.71 -9.50
N GLY A 274 -25.65 -34.89 -10.63
CA GLY A 274 -26.98 -35.50 -10.68
C GLY A 274 -28.08 -34.59 -10.11
N ILE A 275 -27.88 -33.28 -10.18
CA ILE A 275 -28.79 -32.25 -9.66
C ILE A 275 -29.34 -31.42 -10.83
N ASN A 276 -30.48 -30.77 -10.59
CA ASN A 276 -31.19 -30.03 -11.64
C ASN A 276 -30.88 -28.52 -11.62
N HIS A 277 -30.56 -27.98 -10.45
CA HIS A 277 -30.20 -26.57 -10.27
C HIS A 277 -28.91 -26.44 -9.49
N VAL A 278 -28.16 -25.38 -9.77
CA VAL A 278 -26.89 -25.06 -9.12
C VAL A 278 -27.08 -24.76 -7.64
N ASP A 279 -28.20 -24.14 -7.25
CA ASP A 279 -28.48 -23.83 -5.84
C ASP A 279 -28.56 -25.09 -4.95
N ASP A 280 -28.76 -26.28 -5.55
CA ASP A 280 -28.79 -27.55 -4.83
C ASP A 280 -27.38 -27.99 -4.35
N PHE A 281 -26.30 -27.33 -4.81
CA PHE A 281 -24.94 -27.61 -4.32
C PHE A 281 -24.79 -27.29 -2.82
N ASP A 282 -25.50 -26.29 -2.31
CA ASP A 282 -25.44 -25.88 -0.89
C ASP A 282 -26.03 -26.95 0.06
N GLU A 283 -26.81 -27.89 -0.46
CA GLU A 283 -27.42 -28.99 0.31
C GLU A 283 -26.53 -30.25 0.39
N LEU A 284 -25.43 -30.30 -0.38
CA LEU A 284 -24.54 -31.45 -0.44
C LEU A 284 -23.59 -31.50 0.78
N SER A 285 -23.20 -32.72 1.18
CA SER A 285 -22.15 -32.89 2.19
C SER A 285 -20.80 -32.42 1.65
N GLN A 286 -19.94 -31.88 2.52
CA GLN A 286 -18.61 -31.37 2.16
C GLN A 286 -17.77 -32.40 1.39
N GLU A 287 -17.81 -33.68 1.80
CA GLU A 287 -17.12 -34.78 1.11
C GLU A 287 -17.57 -34.96 -0.34
N ARG A 288 -18.85 -34.74 -0.63
CA ARG A 288 -19.39 -34.86 -1.99
C ARG A 288 -19.13 -33.62 -2.84
N LEU A 289 -19.00 -32.45 -2.20
CA LEU A 289 -18.59 -31.21 -2.86
C LEU A 289 -17.13 -31.28 -3.31
N ASP A 290 -16.25 -31.84 -2.48
CA ASP A 290 -14.84 -32.03 -2.82
C ASP A 290 -14.67 -33.02 -3.99
N GLU A 291 -15.46 -34.10 -4.04
CA GLU A 291 -15.48 -35.04 -5.19
C GLU A 291 -16.00 -34.40 -6.49
N LEU A 292 -16.86 -33.40 -6.37
CA LEU A 292 -17.44 -32.67 -7.51
C LEU A 292 -16.62 -31.44 -7.89
N ALA A 293 -15.63 -31.04 -7.09
CA ALA A 293 -14.85 -29.83 -7.32
C ALA A 293 -14.02 -29.95 -8.59
N LEU A 294 -14.11 -28.94 -9.44
CA LEU A 294 -13.32 -28.88 -10.66
C LEU A 294 -11.86 -28.55 -10.35
N GLN A 295 -10.93 -29.43 -10.74
CA GLN A 295 -9.49 -29.22 -10.59
C GLN A 295 -8.96 -28.31 -11.70
N ILE A 296 -8.47 -27.11 -11.32
CA ILE A 296 -8.00 -26.10 -12.26
C ILE A 296 -6.52 -25.82 -12.03
N CYS A 297 -5.71 -26.00 -13.07
CA CYS A 297 -4.34 -25.54 -13.09
C CYS A 297 -4.27 -24.08 -13.53
N VAL A 298 -3.57 -23.24 -12.78
CA VAL A 298 -3.39 -21.82 -13.11
C VAL A 298 -1.95 -21.40 -12.87
N LEU A 299 -1.45 -20.48 -13.69
CA LEU A 299 -0.16 -19.85 -13.45
C LEU A 299 -0.22 -18.91 -12.26
N ARG A 300 0.77 -18.99 -11.37
CA ARG A 300 0.92 -18.05 -10.24
C ARG A 300 0.98 -16.61 -10.77
N ASP A 301 0.31 -15.70 -10.06
CA ASP A 301 0.19 -14.28 -10.40
C ASP A 301 -0.47 -13.98 -11.77
N SER A 302 -1.17 -14.97 -12.36
CA SER A 302 -1.99 -14.76 -13.55
C SER A 302 -3.30 -14.05 -13.21
N SER A 303 -3.58 -12.94 -13.88
CA SER A 303 -4.88 -12.24 -13.79
C SER A 303 -6.06 -13.09 -14.26
N SER A 304 -5.78 -14.15 -15.03
CA SER A 304 -6.78 -15.09 -15.53
C SER A 304 -7.40 -15.96 -14.44
N GLU A 305 -6.70 -16.15 -13.31
CA GLU A 305 -7.26 -16.83 -12.14
C GLU A 305 -8.50 -16.08 -11.64
N ALA A 306 -8.35 -14.78 -11.33
CA ALA A 306 -9.42 -14.03 -10.69
C ALA A 306 -10.65 -13.87 -11.58
N ASN A 307 -10.46 -13.72 -12.89
CA ASN A 307 -11.58 -13.63 -13.83
C ASN A 307 -12.36 -14.94 -13.91
N PHE A 308 -11.67 -16.06 -14.14
CA PHE A 308 -12.30 -17.37 -14.27
C PHE A 308 -12.97 -17.81 -12.96
N THR A 309 -12.26 -17.69 -11.84
CA THR A 309 -12.76 -18.09 -10.52
C THR A 309 -13.93 -17.24 -10.04
N ASN A 310 -13.98 -15.95 -10.39
CA ASN A 310 -15.14 -15.11 -10.11
C ASN A 310 -16.37 -15.52 -10.92
N LYS A 311 -16.19 -15.98 -12.17
CA LYS A 311 -17.30 -16.51 -12.97
C LYS A 311 -17.82 -17.81 -12.37
N LEU A 312 -16.94 -18.78 -12.08
CA LEU A 312 -17.35 -20.04 -11.42
C LEU A 312 -18.10 -19.78 -10.10
N ARG A 313 -17.65 -18.81 -9.31
CA ARG A 313 -18.34 -18.44 -8.07
C ARG A 313 -19.71 -17.80 -8.30
N ARG A 314 -19.87 -16.93 -9.31
CA ARG A 314 -21.18 -16.34 -9.62
C ARG A 314 -22.20 -17.41 -10.00
N GLU A 315 -21.72 -18.46 -10.65
CA GLU A 315 -22.50 -19.64 -11.01
C GLU A 315 -22.45 -20.72 -9.93
N ASN A 316 -22.02 -20.45 -8.70
CA ASN A 316 -21.97 -21.40 -7.57
C ASN A 316 -21.36 -22.79 -7.91
N ILE A 317 -20.41 -22.85 -8.84
CA ILE A 317 -19.73 -24.11 -9.22
C ILE A 317 -18.58 -24.36 -8.23
N PRO A 318 -18.46 -25.56 -7.63
CA PRO A 318 -17.33 -25.91 -6.76
C PRO A 318 -16.04 -26.14 -7.58
N TYR A 319 -14.91 -25.62 -7.09
CA TYR A 319 -13.63 -25.71 -7.79
C TYR A 319 -12.43 -25.63 -6.84
N GLU A 320 -11.35 -26.32 -7.21
CA GLU A 320 -10.04 -26.28 -6.56
C GLU A 320 -8.97 -25.75 -7.54
N VAL A 321 -7.98 -25.00 -7.05
CA VAL A 321 -7.01 -24.31 -7.91
C VAL A 321 -5.59 -24.69 -7.55
N SER A 322 -4.94 -25.44 -8.44
CA SER A 322 -3.52 -25.76 -8.40
C SER A 322 -2.70 -24.64 -9.05
N ARG A 323 -1.94 -23.90 -8.24
CA ARG A 323 -1.14 -22.76 -8.70
C ARG A 323 0.30 -23.19 -8.98
N LEU A 324 0.73 -22.99 -10.21
CA LEU A 324 2.01 -23.49 -10.70
C LEU A 324 2.89 -22.33 -11.19
N SER A 325 4.19 -22.41 -10.93
CA SER A 325 5.15 -21.35 -11.29
C SER A 325 5.65 -21.44 -12.73
N SER A 326 5.41 -22.57 -13.41
CA SER A 326 5.90 -22.82 -14.78
C SER A 326 4.78 -23.30 -15.69
N PRO A 327 4.61 -22.70 -16.89
CA PRO A 327 3.66 -23.18 -17.89
C PRO A 327 3.84 -24.65 -18.24
N ALA A 328 5.09 -25.10 -18.42
CA ALA A 328 5.40 -26.48 -18.76
C ALA A 328 4.92 -27.48 -17.68
N ARG A 329 5.00 -27.11 -16.39
CA ARG A 329 4.47 -27.95 -15.30
C ARG A 329 2.94 -27.98 -15.34
N ALA A 330 2.29 -26.84 -15.53
CA ALA A 330 0.84 -26.78 -15.65
C ALA A 330 0.30 -27.57 -16.84
N THR A 331 1.02 -27.57 -17.97
CA THR A 331 0.70 -28.41 -19.12
C THR A 331 0.89 -29.90 -18.80
N ALA A 332 1.96 -30.28 -18.10
CA ALA A 332 2.21 -31.66 -17.69
C ALA A 332 1.09 -32.19 -16.78
N ASP A 333 0.76 -31.46 -15.71
CA ASP A 333 -0.29 -31.84 -14.76
C ASP A 333 -1.67 -31.95 -15.46
N PHE A 334 -1.94 -31.07 -16.44
CA PHE A 334 -3.15 -31.15 -17.28
C PHE A 334 -3.19 -32.39 -18.18
N VAL A 335 -2.06 -32.82 -18.75
CA VAL A 335 -1.97 -34.00 -19.62
C VAL A 335 -2.02 -35.29 -18.81
N GLU A 336 -1.39 -35.32 -17.63
CA GLU A 336 -1.39 -36.46 -16.70
C GLU A 336 -2.77 -36.70 -16.08
N GLY A 337 -3.65 -35.69 -16.12
CA GLY A 337 -5.03 -35.77 -15.65
C GLY A 337 -5.22 -35.30 -14.21
N ASP A 338 -4.20 -34.68 -13.61
CA ASP A 338 -4.27 -34.07 -12.29
C ASP A 338 -5.12 -32.78 -12.31
N CYS A 339 -5.20 -32.11 -13.47
CA CYS A 339 -6.06 -30.95 -13.70
C CYS A 339 -7.02 -31.19 -14.87
N GLU A 340 -8.29 -30.81 -14.69
CA GLU A 340 -9.32 -30.89 -15.74
C GLU A 340 -9.24 -29.73 -16.73
N MET A 341 -8.70 -28.59 -16.28
CA MET A 341 -8.62 -27.34 -17.05
C MET A 341 -7.31 -26.61 -16.75
N PHE A 342 -6.73 -25.99 -17.78
CA PHE A 342 -5.58 -25.11 -17.63
C PHE A 342 -5.92 -23.67 -18.05
N VAL A 343 -5.86 -22.73 -17.10
CA VAL A 343 -6.24 -21.33 -17.31
C VAL A 343 -4.99 -20.46 -17.39
N ALA A 344 -4.82 -19.76 -18.52
CA ALA A 344 -3.71 -18.84 -18.73
C ALA A 344 -4.05 -17.83 -19.84
N PRO A 345 -3.23 -16.79 -20.05
CA PRO A 345 -3.30 -15.97 -21.24
C PRO A 345 -3.23 -16.84 -22.51
N LYS A 346 -4.05 -16.53 -23.52
CA LYS A 346 -4.13 -17.31 -24.76
C LYS A 346 -2.80 -17.43 -25.49
N SER A 347 -1.93 -16.43 -25.36
CA SER A 347 -0.57 -16.50 -25.91
C SER A 347 0.24 -17.64 -25.32
N ILE A 348 0.11 -17.88 -24.01
CA ILE A 348 0.74 -19.01 -23.31
C ILE A 348 0.02 -20.30 -23.68
N LEU A 349 -1.31 -20.34 -23.62
CA LEU A 349 -2.07 -21.53 -23.98
C LEU A 349 -1.82 -21.98 -25.42
N ALA A 350 -1.69 -21.05 -26.37
CA ALA A 350 -1.38 -21.38 -27.76
C ALA A 350 0.04 -21.93 -27.92
N ALA A 351 1.00 -21.43 -27.12
CA ALA A 351 2.36 -21.96 -27.11
C ALA A 351 2.40 -23.38 -26.53
N GLU A 352 1.73 -23.60 -25.39
CA GLU A 352 1.66 -24.91 -24.73
C GLU A 352 0.81 -25.92 -25.51
N LEU A 353 -0.28 -25.50 -26.16
CA LEU A 353 -1.07 -26.37 -27.03
C LEU A 353 -0.23 -26.94 -28.18
N ALA A 354 0.74 -26.17 -28.69
CA ALA A 354 1.61 -26.61 -29.77
C ALA A 354 2.69 -27.62 -29.33
N THR A 355 2.93 -27.78 -28.02
CA THR A 355 3.90 -28.76 -27.49
C THR A 355 3.26 -30.12 -27.21
N LEU A 356 1.93 -30.22 -27.22
CA LEU A 356 1.19 -31.46 -26.97
C LEU A 356 1.34 -32.48 -28.11
N GLU A 357 1.31 -33.77 -27.77
CA GLU A 357 1.40 -34.86 -28.75
C GLU A 357 0.21 -34.89 -29.74
N ASP A 358 -1.00 -34.50 -29.30
CA ASP A 358 -2.19 -34.36 -30.15
C ASP A 358 -2.91 -33.03 -29.91
N PRO A 359 -2.49 -31.93 -30.58
CA PRO A 359 -3.11 -30.62 -30.42
C PRO A 359 -4.59 -30.58 -30.84
N GLY A 360 -5.03 -31.47 -31.74
CA GLY A 360 -6.43 -31.51 -32.21
C GLY A 360 -7.40 -32.07 -31.18
N ALA A 361 -6.89 -32.81 -30.18
CA ALA A 361 -7.66 -33.32 -29.07
C ALA A 361 -7.92 -32.28 -27.98
N HIS A 362 -7.43 -31.04 -28.12
CA HIS A 362 -7.61 -29.96 -27.15
C HIS A 362 -8.11 -28.68 -27.84
N GLN A 363 -8.81 -27.85 -27.09
CA GLN A 363 -9.35 -26.58 -27.58
C GLN A 363 -9.13 -25.49 -26.55
N ILE A 364 -8.82 -24.29 -27.02
CA ILE A 364 -8.78 -23.08 -26.20
C ILE A 364 -10.16 -22.42 -26.27
N VAL A 365 -10.83 -22.33 -25.13
CA VAL A 365 -12.11 -21.64 -24.96
C VAL A 365 -11.83 -20.24 -24.42
N SER A 366 -12.33 -19.22 -25.11
CA SER A 366 -12.17 -17.82 -24.68
C SER A 366 -12.92 -17.53 -23.39
N ILE A 367 -12.31 -16.77 -22.49
CA ILE A 367 -13.01 -16.21 -21.33
C ILE A 367 -13.28 -14.72 -21.61
N PRO A 368 -14.54 -14.25 -21.57
CA PRO A 368 -14.83 -12.83 -21.62
C PRO A 368 -14.11 -12.10 -20.48
N GLU A 369 -13.30 -11.09 -20.80
CA GLU A 369 -12.58 -10.31 -19.80
C GLU A 369 -13.17 -8.90 -19.65
N THR A 370 -13.12 -8.38 -18.43
CA THR A 370 -13.43 -6.97 -18.13
C THR A 370 -12.17 -6.30 -17.63
N PRO A 371 -11.91 -5.02 -17.95
CA PRO A 371 -10.62 -4.38 -17.65
C PRO A 371 -10.22 -4.43 -16.17
N VAL A 372 -11.21 -4.43 -15.26
CA VAL A 372 -10.97 -4.58 -13.82
C VAL A 372 -11.92 -5.61 -13.26
N VAL A 373 -11.36 -6.58 -12.53
CA VAL A 373 -12.11 -7.62 -11.84
C VAL A 373 -11.81 -7.54 -10.35
N MET A 374 -12.82 -7.69 -9.50
CA MET A 374 -12.63 -7.70 -8.05
C MET A 374 -12.18 -9.10 -7.62
N ALA A 375 -10.93 -9.27 -7.23
CA ALA A 375 -10.49 -10.51 -6.60
C ALA A 375 -11.05 -10.57 -5.18
N ILE A 376 -11.89 -11.57 -4.94
CA ILE A 376 -12.55 -11.77 -3.65
C ILE A 376 -11.72 -12.78 -2.84
N PRO A 377 -11.40 -12.47 -1.57
CA PRO A 377 -10.64 -13.39 -0.73
C PRO A 377 -11.44 -14.66 -0.44
N ARG A 378 -10.74 -15.80 -0.38
CA ARG A 378 -11.31 -17.11 -0.04
C ARG A 378 -10.38 -17.90 0.87
N PHE A 379 -10.94 -18.77 1.69
CA PHE A 379 -10.14 -19.71 2.49
C PHE A 379 -9.79 -20.95 1.66
N GLU A 380 -8.54 -21.38 1.78
CA GLU A 380 -8.06 -22.66 1.26
C GLU A 380 -7.21 -23.27 2.37
N GLY A 381 -7.81 -24.18 3.13
CA GLY A 381 -7.25 -24.71 4.38
C GLY A 381 -7.01 -23.61 5.42
N PHE A 382 -5.74 -23.30 5.70
CA PHE A 382 -5.32 -22.29 6.69
C PHE A 382 -4.83 -20.98 6.06
N ASN A 383 -4.90 -20.85 4.74
CA ASN A 383 -4.46 -19.66 4.02
C ASN A 383 -5.66 -18.91 3.43
N VAL A 384 -5.50 -17.59 3.27
CA VAL A 384 -6.45 -16.77 2.49
C VAL A 384 -5.81 -16.47 1.16
N LEU A 385 -6.53 -16.77 0.08
CA LEU A 385 -6.08 -16.55 -1.29
C LEU A 385 -7.03 -15.58 -2.00
N GLY A 386 -6.47 -14.80 -2.92
CA GLY A 386 -7.21 -13.75 -3.62
C GLY A 386 -7.48 -12.52 -2.74
N GLY A 387 -7.86 -11.43 -3.40
CA GLY A 387 -8.01 -10.13 -2.76
C GLY A 387 -6.68 -9.55 -2.28
N PHE A 388 -6.78 -8.50 -1.47
CA PHE A 388 -5.66 -7.86 -0.82
C PHE A 388 -5.61 -8.38 0.61
N SER A 389 -4.57 -9.17 0.91
CA SER A 389 -4.27 -9.63 2.26
C SER A 389 -3.29 -8.67 2.92
N MET A 390 -3.57 -8.38 4.18
CA MET A 390 -2.68 -7.72 5.13
C MET A 390 -2.31 -8.77 6.17
N THR A 391 -1.02 -9.04 6.34
CA THR A 391 -0.59 -9.94 7.42
C THR A 391 -0.91 -9.33 8.79
N GLY A 392 -0.90 -10.17 9.83
CA GLY A 392 -1.18 -9.71 11.20
C GLY A 392 -0.20 -8.62 11.66
N GLU A 393 1.08 -8.75 11.28
CA GLU A 393 2.14 -7.79 11.58
C GLU A 393 1.93 -6.47 10.84
N TYR A 394 1.59 -6.53 9.54
CA TYR A 394 1.22 -5.35 8.75
C TYR A 394 0.04 -4.62 9.39
N PHE A 395 -1.01 -5.36 9.71
CA PHE A 395 -2.25 -4.80 10.24
C PHE A 395 -2.04 -4.15 11.62
N ALA A 396 -1.27 -4.78 12.50
CA ALA A 396 -0.87 -4.21 13.79
C ALA A 396 -0.04 -2.93 13.62
N LEU A 397 0.94 -2.92 12.71
CA LEU A 397 1.75 -1.75 12.43
C LEU A 397 0.91 -0.60 11.89
N PHE A 398 0.04 -0.88 10.91
CA PHE A 398 -0.89 0.08 10.33
C PHE A 398 -1.79 0.71 11.39
N LEU A 399 -2.47 -0.10 12.22
CA LEU A 399 -3.35 0.42 13.26
C LEU A 399 -2.55 1.22 14.30
N GLY A 400 -1.44 0.68 14.79
CA GLY A 400 -0.63 1.33 15.81
C GLY A 400 -0.06 2.67 15.36
N LEU A 401 0.51 2.76 14.14
CA LEU A 401 0.95 4.03 13.57
C LEU A 401 -0.21 4.99 13.37
N THR A 402 -1.35 4.50 12.86
CA THR A 402 -2.54 5.32 12.61
C THR A 402 -3.05 5.97 13.88
N PHE A 403 -3.30 5.18 14.92
CA PHE A 403 -3.84 5.68 16.19
C PHE A 403 -2.83 6.53 16.95
N PHE A 404 -1.54 6.20 16.94
CA PHE A 404 -0.52 7.01 17.60
C PHE A 404 -0.45 8.43 17.01
N TYR A 405 -0.27 8.50 15.68
CA TYR A 405 -0.06 9.77 14.99
C TYR A 405 -1.34 10.61 14.86
N ALA A 406 -2.52 9.98 14.76
CA ALA A 406 -3.80 10.67 14.75
C ALA A 406 -4.05 11.49 16.03
N GLY A 407 -3.59 11.03 17.19
CA GLY A 407 -3.73 11.79 18.44
C GLY A 407 -2.92 13.08 18.46
N GLY A 408 -1.68 13.04 17.95
CA GLY A 408 -0.87 14.24 17.74
C GLY A 408 -1.47 15.18 16.70
N PHE A 409 -1.94 14.63 15.58
CA PHE A 409 -2.57 15.40 14.51
C PHE A 409 -3.88 16.08 14.96
N ALA A 410 -4.65 15.44 15.84
CA ALA A 410 -5.86 16.02 16.42
C ALA A 410 -5.59 17.32 17.20
N GLU A 411 -4.45 17.44 17.88
CA GLU A 411 -4.05 18.70 18.53
C GLU A 411 -3.71 19.78 17.52
N VAL A 412 -3.04 19.42 16.44
CA VAL A 412 -2.70 20.35 15.35
C VAL A 412 -3.99 20.90 14.74
N VAL A 413 -4.94 20.03 14.40
CA VAL A 413 -6.25 20.44 13.84
C VAL A 413 -7.01 21.34 14.82
N ARG A 414 -7.09 20.94 16.10
CA ARG A 414 -7.75 21.74 17.13
C ARG A 414 -7.10 23.11 17.29
N ALA A 415 -5.76 23.17 17.37
CA ALA A 415 -5.00 24.39 17.54
C ALA A 415 -5.16 25.33 16.33
N GLY A 416 -5.15 24.78 15.11
CA GLY A 416 -5.36 25.57 13.90
C GLY A 416 -6.76 26.16 13.77
N ILE A 417 -7.80 25.45 14.23
CA ILE A 417 -9.16 26.01 14.27
C ILE A 417 -9.27 27.12 15.33
N LEU A 418 -8.64 26.92 16.50
CA LEU A 418 -8.67 27.90 17.60
C LEU A 418 -7.77 29.12 17.36
N SER A 419 -6.81 29.05 16.45
CA SER A 419 -5.94 30.20 16.11
C SER A 419 -6.67 31.27 15.30
N VAL A 420 -7.81 30.94 14.69
CA VAL A 420 -8.62 31.92 13.94
C VAL A 420 -9.31 32.87 14.92
N SER A 421 -9.14 34.18 14.72
CA SER A 421 -9.69 35.21 15.60
C SER A 421 -11.21 35.09 15.76
N LYS A 422 -11.68 35.23 17.01
CA LYS A 422 -13.12 35.25 17.33
C LYS A 422 -13.86 36.38 16.59
N GLY A 423 -13.20 37.51 16.35
CA GLY A 423 -13.79 38.63 15.61
C GLY A 423 -14.23 38.28 14.19
N GLN A 424 -13.50 37.38 13.51
CA GLN A 424 -13.90 36.86 12.19
C GLN A 424 -15.20 36.05 12.28
N SER A 425 -15.36 35.30 13.36
CA SER A 425 -16.57 34.52 13.62
C SER A 425 -17.76 35.38 14.02
N GLU A 426 -17.53 36.45 14.78
CA GLU A 426 -18.56 37.43 15.15
C GLU A 426 -19.01 38.25 13.94
N ALA A 427 -18.08 38.70 13.09
CA ALA A 427 -18.40 39.38 11.83
C ALA A 427 -19.22 38.50 10.88
N ALA A 428 -18.85 37.22 10.76
CA ALA A 428 -19.61 36.25 9.97
C ALA A 428 -21.07 36.11 10.43
N ARG A 429 -21.28 36.03 11.75
CA ARG A 429 -22.62 35.98 12.35
C ARG A 429 -23.39 37.28 12.16
N ALA A 430 -22.72 38.44 12.24
CA ALA A 430 -23.34 39.74 11.97
C ALA A 430 -23.81 39.88 10.51
N LEU A 431 -23.14 39.20 9.57
CA LEU A 431 -23.54 39.09 8.17
C LEU A 431 -24.63 38.02 7.92
N GLY A 432 -25.12 37.35 8.96
CA GLY A 432 -26.18 36.34 8.85
C GLY A 432 -25.71 34.98 8.32
N LEU A 433 -24.40 34.71 8.29
CA LEU A 433 -23.88 33.41 7.87
C LEU A 433 -24.24 32.32 8.89
N SER A 434 -24.68 31.16 8.40
CA SER A 434 -24.88 29.97 9.21
C SER A 434 -23.54 29.43 9.76
N GLU A 435 -23.58 28.64 10.84
CA GLU A 435 -22.37 28.05 11.42
C GLU A 435 -21.59 27.16 10.43
N GLY A 436 -22.29 26.45 9.54
CA GLY A 436 -21.67 25.68 8.46
C GLY A 436 -20.94 26.57 7.45
N GLN A 437 -21.58 27.66 7.02
CA GLN A 437 -20.96 28.64 6.11
C GLN A 437 -19.77 29.34 6.76
N ARG A 438 -19.88 29.74 8.03
CA ARG A 438 -18.78 30.34 8.80
C ARG A 438 -17.57 29.40 8.85
N LEU A 439 -17.80 28.11 9.13
CA LEU A 439 -16.73 27.11 9.17
C LEU A 439 -16.11 26.92 7.78
N GLN A 440 -16.90 26.72 6.73
CA GLN A 440 -16.42 26.42 5.39
C GLN A 440 -15.74 27.61 4.68
N LEU A 441 -16.28 28.82 4.83
CA LEU A 441 -15.84 29.98 4.06
C LEU A 441 -14.79 30.83 4.76
N ILE A 442 -14.72 30.79 6.09
CA ILE A 442 -13.87 31.71 6.86
C ILE A 442 -12.87 30.95 7.72
N VAL A 443 -13.35 30.05 8.59
CA VAL A 443 -12.49 29.40 9.59
C VAL A 443 -11.59 28.33 8.97
N LEU A 444 -12.15 27.38 8.21
CA LEU A 444 -11.37 26.27 7.64
C LEU A 444 -10.26 26.75 6.69
N PRO A 445 -10.49 27.69 5.76
CA PRO A 445 -9.42 28.18 4.89
C PRO A 445 -8.24 28.79 5.66
N GLN A 446 -8.50 29.55 6.73
CA GLN A 446 -7.46 30.15 7.58
C GLN A 446 -6.79 29.11 8.49
N ALA A 447 -7.57 28.21 9.09
CA ALA A 447 -7.07 27.14 9.94
C ALA A 447 -6.14 26.20 9.18
N LEU A 448 -6.46 25.86 7.93
CA LEU A 448 -5.63 24.99 7.10
C LEU A 448 -4.21 25.53 6.91
N GLN A 449 -4.04 26.85 6.78
CA GLN A 449 -2.73 27.49 6.65
C GLN A 449 -1.85 27.29 7.89
N VAL A 450 -2.48 27.20 9.07
CA VAL A 450 -1.80 26.94 10.34
C VAL A 450 -1.56 25.45 10.57
N ILE A 451 -2.45 24.59 10.07
CA ILE A 451 -2.40 23.12 10.23
C ILE A 451 -1.33 22.49 9.32
N ILE A 452 -1.20 22.96 8.08
CA ILE A 452 -0.36 22.29 7.06
C ILE A 452 1.12 22.20 7.48
N PRO A 453 1.80 23.28 7.93
CA PRO A 453 3.23 23.18 8.25
C PRO A 453 3.59 22.13 9.31
N PRO A 454 2.93 22.06 10.49
CA PRO A 454 3.21 21.01 11.47
C PRO A 454 2.76 19.62 11.02
N MET A 455 1.71 19.50 10.19
CA MET A 455 1.25 18.24 9.63
C MET A 455 2.32 17.56 8.78
N ILE A 456 3.11 18.32 8.02
CA ILE A 456 4.21 17.81 7.20
C ILE A 456 5.24 17.09 8.06
N SER A 457 5.61 17.68 9.19
CA SER A 457 6.55 17.05 10.14
C SER A 457 5.97 15.76 10.72
N THR A 458 4.67 15.73 11.04
CA THR A 458 3.99 14.52 11.52
C THR A 458 4.02 13.40 10.47
N TYR A 459 3.77 13.71 9.20
CA TYR A 459 3.82 12.73 8.11
C TYR A 459 5.25 12.17 7.93
N LEU A 460 6.26 13.03 7.97
CA LEU A 460 7.66 12.63 7.86
C LEU A 460 8.11 11.74 9.03
N SER A 461 7.64 12.02 10.25
CA SER A 461 7.90 11.16 11.41
C SER A 461 7.25 9.79 11.23
N LEU A 462 5.98 9.75 10.80
CA LEU A 462 5.29 8.49 10.54
C LEU A 462 6.02 7.62 9.52
N MET A 463 6.50 8.20 8.42
CA MET A 463 7.27 7.49 7.39
C MET A 463 8.61 6.93 7.90
N LYS A 464 9.20 7.50 8.95
CA LYS A 464 10.42 6.98 9.57
C LYS A 464 10.12 5.89 10.60
N ASP A 465 9.03 6.07 11.34
CA ASP A 465 8.60 5.14 12.39
C ASP A 465 8.01 3.84 11.83
N THR A 466 7.77 3.73 10.53
CA THR A 466 7.52 2.43 9.88
C THR A 466 8.64 1.42 10.16
N SER A 467 9.88 1.88 10.38
CA SER A 467 11.03 1.05 10.79
C SER A 467 10.81 0.29 12.11
N LEU A 468 9.90 0.78 12.97
CA LEU A 468 9.54 0.08 14.20
C LEU A 468 8.75 -1.22 13.93
N GLY A 469 8.32 -1.45 12.69
CA GLY A 469 7.74 -2.71 12.23
C GLY A 469 8.63 -3.92 12.49
N VAL A 470 9.95 -3.72 12.56
CA VAL A 470 10.92 -4.77 12.95
C VAL A 470 10.57 -5.43 14.29
N ALA A 471 10.00 -4.69 15.24
CA ALA A 471 9.61 -5.22 16.54
C ALA A 471 8.40 -6.15 16.48
N LEU A 472 7.60 -6.05 15.41
CA LEU A 472 6.46 -6.91 15.14
C LEU A 472 6.81 -8.08 14.22
N GLY A 473 8.02 -8.11 13.67
CA GLY A 473 8.41 -9.06 12.62
C GLY A 473 7.93 -8.67 11.22
N PHE A 474 7.39 -7.46 11.04
CA PHE A 474 7.01 -6.98 9.71
C PHE A 474 8.25 -6.71 8.85
N GLN A 475 8.27 -7.26 7.63
CA GLN A 475 9.41 -7.18 6.72
C GLN A 475 9.33 -5.93 5.83
N GLU A 476 9.61 -4.78 6.44
CA GLU A 476 9.91 -3.55 5.71
C GLU A 476 11.43 -3.38 5.49
N VAL A 477 11.84 -2.30 4.83
CA VAL A 477 13.23 -2.12 4.39
C VAL A 477 14.27 -2.26 5.51
N TYR A 478 14.02 -1.76 6.73
CA TYR A 478 14.95 -1.90 7.85
C TYR A 478 15.04 -3.34 8.36
N SER A 479 13.91 -4.02 8.53
CA SER A 479 13.81 -5.43 8.91
C SER A 479 14.50 -6.36 7.90
N VAL A 480 14.23 -6.17 6.60
CA VAL A 480 14.95 -6.87 5.52
C VAL A 480 16.45 -6.58 5.59
N GLY A 481 16.83 -5.32 5.78
CA GLY A 481 18.22 -4.92 5.96
C GLY A 481 18.90 -5.65 7.12
N GLN A 482 18.22 -5.85 8.27
CA GLN A 482 18.78 -6.60 9.39
C GLN A 482 19.05 -8.07 9.04
N VAL A 483 18.15 -8.72 8.30
CA VAL A 483 18.38 -10.09 7.80
C VAL A 483 19.62 -10.14 6.92
N LEU A 484 19.74 -9.21 5.98
CA LEU A 484 20.90 -9.11 5.08
C LEU A 484 22.20 -8.88 5.86
N ILE A 485 22.18 -8.08 6.93
CA ILE A 485 23.37 -7.81 7.77
C ILE A 485 23.84 -9.11 8.42
N ASN A 486 22.90 -9.90 8.95
CA ASN A 486 23.19 -11.14 9.63
C ASN A 486 23.69 -12.24 8.67
N GLN A 487 23.15 -12.31 7.45
CA GLN A 487 23.54 -13.32 6.46
C GLN A 487 24.84 -12.97 5.72
N SER A 488 25.00 -11.72 5.28
CA SER A 488 26.15 -11.30 4.48
C SER A 488 27.37 -10.89 5.31
N GLY A 489 27.18 -10.54 6.59
CA GLY A 489 28.22 -9.92 7.43
C GLY A 489 28.65 -8.52 6.97
N ARG A 490 27.92 -7.89 6.03
CA ARG A 490 28.23 -6.57 5.43
C ARG A 490 27.47 -5.43 6.11
N ALA A 491 27.63 -5.33 7.44
CA ALA A 491 26.88 -4.38 8.27
C ALA A 491 27.00 -2.91 7.82
N MET A 492 28.22 -2.46 7.51
CA MET A 492 28.50 -1.07 7.15
C MET A 492 27.82 -0.69 5.82
N GLN A 493 27.94 -1.54 4.81
CA GLN A 493 27.36 -1.31 3.49
C GLN A 493 25.84 -1.26 3.54
N ILE A 494 25.22 -2.21 4.23
CA ILE A 494 23.76 -2.28 4.32
C ILE A 494 23.22 -1.10 5.12
N MET A 495 23.83 -0.74 6.25
CA MET A 495 23.44 0.44 7.03
C MET A 495 23.53 1.73 6.21
N LEU A 496 24.57 1.88 5.39
CA LEU A 496 24.72 3.04 4.50
C LEU A 496 23.60 3.07 3.44
N VAL A 497 23.26 1.91 2.85
CA VAL A 497 22.12 1.78 1.93
C VAL A 497 20.82 2.15 2.63
N LEU A 498 20.55 1.63 3.83
CA LEU A 498 19.35 1.96 4.60
C LEU A 498 19.27 3.46 4.90
N MET A 499 20.38 4.09 5.32
CA MET A 499 20.42 5.54 5.56
C MET A 499 20.09 6.34 4.30
N ILE A 500 20.66 5.97 3.15
CA ILE A 500 20.35 6.61 1.87
C ILE A 500 18.88 6.40 1.51
N VAL A 501 18.36 5.19 1.65
CA VAL A 501 16.96 4.89 1.31
C VAL A 501 16.00 5.71 2.18
N TYR A 502 16.15 5.71 3.51
CA TYR A 502 15.30 6.52 4.39
C TYR A 502 15.43 8.02 4.15
N LEU A 503 16.63 8.49 3.79
CA LEU A 503 16.86 9.88 3.39
C LEU A 503 16.13 10.20 2.08
N LEU A 504 16.22 9.34 1.07
CA LEU A 504 15.54 9.51 -0.21
C LEU A 504 14.02 9.49 -0.04
N ILE A 505 13.49 8.57 0.76
CA ILE A 505 12.06 8.55 1.14
C ILE A 505 11.69 9.88 1.80
N SER A 506 12.45 10.32 2.80
CA SER A 506 12.18 11.58 3.51
C SER A 506 12.22 12.80 2.58
N ILE A 507 13.20 12.88 1.67
CA ILE A 507 13.31 13.95 0.68
C ILE A 507 12.14 13.90 -0.29
N PHE A 508 11.79 12.72 -0.81
CA PHE A 508 10.66 12.54 -1.71
C PHE A 508 9.36 13.05 -1.10
N PHE A 509 9.02 12.63 0.12
CA PHE A 509 7.83 13.12 0.83
C PHE A 509 7.92 14.62 1.14
N SER A 510 9.08 15.10 1.60
CA SER A 510 9.30 16.52 1.89
C SER A 510 9.12 17.40 0.65
N LEU A 511 9.59 16.97 -0.52
CA LEU A 511 9.41 17.71 -1.78
C LEU A 511 7.93 17.83 -2.16
N ILE A 512 7.19 16.73 -2.10
CA ILE A 512 5.74 16.71 -2.41
C ILE A 512 4.97 17.61 -1.44
N LEU A 513 5.25 17.47 -0.15
CA LEU A 513 4.54 18.19 0.90
C LEU A 513 4.89 19.68 0.93
N ASN A 514 6.15 20.06 0.70
CA ASN A 514 6.56 21.46 0.60
C ASN A 514 6.04 22.12 -0.68
N TRP A 515 6.00 21.39 -1.79
CA TRP A 515 5.35 21.85 -3.01
C TRP A 515 3.87 22.18 -2.74
N TYR A 516 3.16 21.29 -2.05
CA TYR A 516 1.78 21.52 -1.65
C TYR A 516 1.63 22.74 -0.71
N ASN A 517 2.49 22.86 0.30
CA ASN A 517 2.52 23.99 1.24
C ASN A 517 2.67 25.33 0.50
N SER A 518 3.58 25.40 -0.47
CA SER A 518 3.86 26.62 -1.24
C SER A 518 2.67 27.08 -2.10
N ARG A 519 1.74 26.18 -2.45
CA ARG A 519 0.55 26.49 -3.25
C ARG A 519 -0.61 27.04 -2.41
N ILE A 520 -0.66 26.73 -1.11
CA ILE A 520 -1.77 27.08 -0.23
C ILE A 520 -1.51 28.36 0.57
N LEU A 521 -0.26 28.67 0.85
CA LEU A 521 0.12 29.96 1.43
C LEU A 521 -0.15 31.05 0.39
N ILE A 522 -1.29 31.72 0.51
CA ILE A 522 -1.56 32.95 -0.22
C ILE A 522 -0.55 33.98 0.31
N VAL A 523 0.27 34.52 -0.59
CA VAL A 523 1.18 35.60 -0.28
C VAL A 523 0.36 36.76 0.29
N GLU A 524 0.45 36.98 1.60
CA GLU A 524 -0.02 38.22 2.21
C GLU A 524 0.69 39.36 1.48
N ARG A 525 -0.10 40.21 0.80
CA ARG A 525 0.38 41.44 0.17
C ARG A 525 0.16 42.61 1.10
#